data_AF-A0A6N9YGZ9-F1
#
_entry.id   AF-A0A6N9YGZ9-F1
#
_cell.length_a   1.000
_cell.length_b   1.000
_cell.length_c   1.000
_cell.angle_alpha   90.00
_cell.angle_beta   90.00
_cell.angle_gamma   90.00
#
_symmetry.space_group_name_H-M   'P 1'
#
loop_
_entity.id
_entity.type
_entity.pdbx_description
1 polymer ?
#
loop_
_entity_poly.entity_id
_entity_poly.type
_entity_poly.pdbx_seq_one_letter_code
_entity_poly.pdbx_strand_id
1 'polypeptide(L)' 'MLRRDTEYVLTWNARNHSWLVRPIERDGNQIVQIGPGSSDLVDPAWSLGADLDD' A
#
# COMPACT_ATOMS: atom_id res chain seq x y z
N MET A 1 11.62 16.08 -14.24
CA MET A 1 11.74 15.55 -12.87
C MET A 1 10.53 14.69 -12.59
N LEU A 2 10.74 13.40 -12.28
CA LEU A 2 9.65 12.49 -11.94
C LEU A 2 9.13 12.90 -10.55
N ARG A 3 7.89 13.41 -10.45
CA ARG A 3 7.25 13.69 -9.15
C ARG A 3 7.15 12.36 -8.40
N ARG A 4 7.94 12.19 -7.35
CA ARG A 4 7.89 11.06 -6.41
C ARG A 4 7.00 11.43 -5.23
N ASP A 5 5.84 12.01 -5.52
CA ASP A 5 4.98 12.60 -4.47
C ASP A 5 4.08 11.55 -3.81
N THR A 6 4.11 10.31 -4.30
CA THR A 6 3.36 9.18 -3.73
C THR A 6 4.28 8.27 -2.94
N GLU A 7 4.13 8.30 -1.62
CA GLU A 7 4.71 7.34 -0.68
C GLU A 7 3.70 6.19 -0.43
N TYR A 8 4.15 5.09 0.14
CA TYR A 8 3.29 3.95 0.49
C TYR A 8 3.54 3.50 1.92
N VAL A 9 2.46 3.16 2.63
CA VAL A 9 2.55 2.50 3.94
C VAL A 9 2.29 1.01 3.77
N LEU A 10 3.21 0.20 4.30
CA LEU A 10 3.11 -1.25 4.38
C LEU A 10 2.69 -1.65 5.80
N THR A 11 1.64 -2.47 5.90
CA THR A 11 1.16 -3.03 7.16
C THR A 11 1.17 -4.55 7.06
N TRP A 12 1.81 -5.23 8.01
CA TRP A 12 1.70 -6.68 8.12
C TRP A 12 0.38 -7.05 8.79
N ASN A 13 -0.48 -7.80 8.09
CA ASN A 13 -1.69 -8.35 8.66
C ASN A 13 -1.44 -9.78 9.13
N ALA A 14 -1.32 -9.95 10.44
CA ALA A 14 -1.06 -11.24 11.06
C ALA A 14 -2.26 -12.20 10.99
N ARG A 15 -3.48 -11.74 10.68
CA ARG A 15 -4.66 -12.62 10.59
C ARG A 15 -4.64 -13.46 9.32
N ASN A 16 -4.31 -12.84 8.19
CA ASN A 16 -4.29 -13.47 6.88
C ASN A 16 -2.86 -13.75 6.39
N HIS A 17 -1.84 -13.40 7.18
CA HIS A 17 -0.43 -13.49 6.82
C HIS A 17 -0.11 -12.78 5.49
N SER A 18 -0.72 -11.63 5.25
CA SER A 18 -0.46 -10.82 4.05
C SER A 18 0.06 -9.44 4.41
N TRP A 19 0.83 -8.86 3.48
CA TRP A 19 1.13 -7.44 3.51
C TRP A 19 -0.06 -6.67 2.97
N LEU A 20 -0.30 -5.49 3.51
CA LEU A 20 -1.32 -4.57 3.04
C LEU A 20 -0.65 -3.25 2.69
N VAL A 21 -0.99 -2.72 1.52
CA VAL A 21 -0.42 -1.49 0.95
C VAL A 21 -1.48 -0.42 0.88
N ARG A 22 -1.10 0.82 1.22
CA ARG A 22 -1.93 2.01 0.94
C ARG A 22 -1.06 3.16 0.43
N PRO A 23 -1.50 3.88 -0.62
CA PRO A 23 -0.82 5.08 -1.08
C PRO A 23 -1.06 6.24 -0.10
N ILE A 24 -0.04 7.06 0.08
CA ILE A 24 -0.09 8.30 0.85
C ILE A 24 0.63 9.41 0.10
N GLU A 25 0.17 10.63 0.32
CA GLU A 25 0.84 11.87 -0.06
C GLU A 25 1.44 12.48 1.21
N ARG A 26 2.66 12.99 1.12
CA ARG A 26 3.28 13.73 2.23
C ARG A 26 3.32 15.21 1.88
N ASP A 27 2.56 16.02 2.61
CA ASP A 27 2.61 17.47 2.54
C ASP A 27 3.35 18.01 3.78
N GLY A 28 4.66 18.24 3.63
CA GLY A 28 5.54 18.62 4.73
C GLY A 28 5.61 17.53 5.80
N ASN A 29 5.04 17.80 6.99
CA ASN A 29 4.97 16.83 8.09
C ASN A 29 3.59 16.16 8.22
N GLN A 30 2.68 16.41 7.27
CA GLN A 30 1.36 15.80 7.23
C GLN A 30 1.34 14.63 6.25
N ILE A 31 0.67 13.56 6.65
CA ILE A 31 0.40 12.39 5.80
C ILE A 31 -1.06 12.46 5.39
N VAL A 32 -1.31 12.55 4.09
CA VAL A 32 -2.64 12.60 3.49
C VAL A 32 -2.88 11.27 2.78
N GLN A 33 -4.03 10.63 3.03
CA GLN A 33 -4.40 9.42 2.30
C GLN A 33 -4.91 9.80 0.90
N ILE A 34 -4.39 9.12 -0.12
CA ILE A 34 -4.82 9.33 -1.51
C ILE A 34 -5.87 8.28 -1.86
N GLY A 35 -7.07 8.69 -2.28
CA GLY A 35 -8.10 7.80 -2.84
C GLY A 35 -9.50 7.99 -2.24
N PRO A 36 -10.56 7.54 -2.96
CA PRO A 36 -11.94 7.73 -2.54
C PRO A 36 -12.24 6.84 -1.33
N GLY A 37 -12.27 7.46 -0.16
CA GLY A 37 -12.82 6.99 1.11
C GLY A 37 -13.02 5.48 1.24
N SER A 38 -12.03 4.78 1.78
CA SER A 38 -12.17 3.52 2.51
C SER A 38 -10.81 3.11 3.05
N SER A 39 -10.84 2.36 4.14
CA SER A 39 -9.73 1.63 4.75
C SER A 39 -9.24 0.48 3.84
N ASP A 40 -9.09 0.74 2.54
CA ASP A 40 -8.73 -0.29 1.56
C ASP A 40 -7.22 -0.47 1.58
N LEU A 41 -6.82 -1.15 2.64
CA LEU A 41 -5.64 -1.96 2.70
C LEU A 41 -5.75 -3.00 1.58
N VAL A 42 -5.07 -2.74 0.46
CA VAL A 42 -5.06 -3.65 -0.69
C VAL A 42 -3.86 -4.59 -0.57
N ASP A 43 -4.04 -5.84 -1.01
CA ASP A 43 -2.91 -6.75 -1.13
C ASP A 43 -1.92 -6.19 -2.18
N PRO A 44 -0.60 -6.23 -1.91
CA PRO A 44 0.39 -5.78 -2.85
C PRO A 44 0.33 -6.60 -4.14
N ALA A 45 0.50 -5.95 -5.28
CA ALA A 45 0.52 -6.61 -6.58
C ALA A 45 1.63 -7.69 -6.71
N TRP A 46 2.70 -7.60 -5.92
CA TRP A 46 3.77 -8.60 -5.87
C TRP A 46 3.42 -9.84 -5.04
N SER A 47 2.30 -9.83 -4.30
CA SER A 47 1.78 -11.00 -3.58
C SER A 47 1.15 -12.02 -4.52
N LEU A 48 0.78 -11.61 -5.75
CA LEU A 48 0.14 -12.47 -6.75
C LEU A 48 1.11 -13.48 -7.40
N GLY A 49 2.42 -13.37 -7.13
CA GLY A 49 3.45 -14.24 -7.71
C GLY A 49 3.77 -15.51 -6.91
N ALA A 50 3.18 -15.70 -5.73
CA ALA A 50 3.47 -16.87 -4.87
C ALA A 50 2.66 -18.12 -5.21
N ASP A 51 1.61 -18.00 -6.04
CA ASP A 51 0.71 -19.11 -6.43
C ASP A 51 1.01 -19.70 -7.83
N LEU A 52 2.10 -19.28 -8.49
CA LEU A 52 2.44 -19.75 -9.85
C LEU A 52 3.55 -20.82 -9.89
N ASP A 53 3.94 -21.36 -8.74
CA ASP A 53 5.02 -22.36 -8.59
C ASP A 53 4.51 -23.71 -8.01
N ASP A 54 3.34 -24.20 -8.48
CA ASP A 54 2.88 -25.60 -8.31
C ASP A 54 2.70 -26.31 -9.66
#